data_AF-A0A1V4DSF5-F1
#
_entry.id   AF-A0A1V4DSF5-F1
#
_cell.length_a   1.000
_cell.length_b   1.000
_cell.length_c   1.000
_cell.angle_alpha   90.00
_cell.angle_beta   90.00
_cell.angle_gamma   90.00
#
_symmetry.space_group_name_H-M   'P 1'
#
loop_
_entity.id
_entity.type
_entity.pdbx_description
1 polymer ?
#
loop_
_entity_poly.entity_id
_entity_poly.type
_entity_poly.pdbx_seq_one_letter_code
_entity_poly.pdbx_strand_id
1 'polypeptide(L)'
;MFRRSAVGGLRLPNRVVMAPMTRNFSPDGVPARGRRVLRAGRAASGSSSPRARVVGHPAAAPTTTVPRFHGEDALAGWARVVEAVHAEGGRIIPQLWHAGLERKGDAVPDPQVPAAGPGTLSEADIAEVIAAFAQAAADAQRLGFDGLELHGGHGYLIDQFLRPEINTRTDGYGGDLGGRTRFPAELVAACRAAVGYDFPLFLRVSQWTVGDFGARLAATPDELELMLGPLIEAGVDVIDCSTRRFWLPEFPGSDLSLAGWVKKLTGLPTVAVGSVGLDGSEFLSALIEGKGAVNGSLDRLVACMERDEFDLVAVGRLLLSDPEWVAKVRDGRQGELRPFSAKSLLDLH
;
A
#
# COMPACT_ATOMS: atom_id res chain seq x y z
N MET A 1 -5.81 9.29 18.09
CA MET A 1 -5.95 7.99 17.40
C MET A 1 -7.43 7.59 17.17
N PHE A 2 -8.27 7.47 18.20
CA PHE A 2 -9.63 6.88 18.10
C PHE A 2 -10.79 7.84 17.78
N ARG A 3 -10.51 9.03 17.24
CA ARG A 3 -11.55 9.98 16.81
C ARG A 3 -11.98 9.70 15.37
N ARG A 4 -13.25 9.91 15.05
CA ARG A 4 -13.76 9.85 13.67
C ARG A 4 -12.94 10.77 12.76
N SER A 5 -12.78 10.36 11.51
CA SER A 5 -12.00 11.09 10.52
C SER A 5 -12.66 10.99 9.14
N ALA A 6 -12.39 11.96 8.28
CA ALA A 6 -12.74 11.93 6.86
C ALA A 6 -11.46 12.19 6.07
N VAL A 7 -11.07 11.24 5.23
CA VAL A 7 -9.80 11.30 4.47
C VAL A 7 -10.09 10.94 3.02
N GLY A 8 -9.83 11.88 2.09
CA GLY A 8 -10.15 11.71 0.67
C GLY A 8 -11.63 11.43 0.39
N GLY A 9 -12.55 11.89 1.24
CA GLY A 9 -13.99 11.57 1.16
C GLY A 9 -14.42 10.31 1.94
N LEU A 10 -13.47 9.45 2.34
CA LEU A 10 -13.76 8.25 3.12
C LEU A 10 -14.02 8.57 4.60
N ARG A 11 -15.22 8.27 5.08
CA ARG A 11 -15.60 8.45 6.49
C ARG A 11 -15.19 7.24 7.32
N LEU A 12 -14.27 7.44 8.25
CA LEU A 12 -13.66 6.39 9.07
C LEU A 12 -14.07 6.52 10.55
N PRO A 13 -14.44 5.41 11.23
CA PRO A 13 -14.74 5.42 12.66
C PRO A 13 -13.55 5.85 13.54
N ASN A 14 -12.31 5.61 13.09
CA ASN A 14 -11.09 6.10 13.73
C ASN A 14 -9.96 6.30 12.71
N ARG A 15 -8.79 6.77 13.16
CA ARG A 15 -7.62 7.09 12.31
C ARG A 15 -6.67 5.90 12.10
N VAL A 16 -7.08 4.68 12.46
CA VAL A 16 -6.27 3.46 12.28
C VAL A 16 -6.77 2.70 11.06
N VAL A 17 -5.82 2.39 10.17
CA VAL A 17 -6.04 1.58 8.99
C VAL A 17 -5.18 0.32 9.02
N MET A 18 -5.60 -0.74 8.35
CA MET A 18 -4.76 -1.93 8.18
C MET A 18 -3.84 -1.68 7.00
N ALA A 19 -2.55 -1.99 7.14
CA ALA A 19 -1.59 -1.92 6.04
C ALA A 19 -1.75 -3.13 5.09
N PRO A 20 -1.44 -2.99 3.79
CA PRO A 20 -1.49 -4.10 2.85
C PRO A 20 -0.31 -5.05 3.11
N MET A 21 -0.61 -6.35 3.22
CA MET A 21 0.36 -7.39 3.60
C MET A 21 0.16 -8.65 2.78
N THR A 22 0.77 -8.71 1.59
CA THR A 22 0.70 -9.89 0.72
C THR A 22 1.23 -11.14 1.44
N ARG A 23 0.44 -12.22 1.42
CA ARG A 23 0.73 -13.45 2.16
C ARG A 23 0.62 -14.75 1.33
N ASN A 24 0.47 -14.67 0.00
CA ASN A 24 0.47 -15.86 -0.87
C ASN A 24 -0.52 -16.98 -0.47
N PHE A 25 -1.74 -16.61 -0.05
CA PHE A 25 -2.83 -17.53 0.34
C PHE A 25 -4.05 -17.35 -0.57
N SER A 26 -3.80 -17.23 -1.86
CA SER A 26 -4.86 -17.19 -2.87
C SER A 26 -4.47 -18.18 -3.96
N PRO A 27 -4.68 -19.50 -3.71
CA PRO A 27 -4.47 -20.51 -4.74
C PRO A 27 -5.18 -20.11 -6.03
N ASP A 28 -4.48 -20.26 -7.16
CA ASP A 28 -4.95 -19.86 -8.49
C ASP A 28 -5.35 -18.37 -8.62
N GLY A 29 -4.82 -17.54 -7.72
CA GLY A 29 -5.16 -16.12 -7.62
C GLY A 29 -6.57 -15.84 -7.11
N VAL A 30 -7.31 -16.85 -6.65
CA VAL A 30 -8.67 -16.68 -6.14
C VAL A 30 -8.64 -16.35 -4.65
N PRO A 31 -9.37 -15.30 -4.20
CA PRO A 31 -9.44 -14.97 -2.78
C PRO A 31 -10.06 -16.12 -1.99
N ALA A 32 -9.36 -16.59 -0.95
CA ALA A 32 -9.81 -17.71 -0.14
C ALA A 32 -11.19 -17.45 0.49
N ARG A 33 -12.08 -18.44 0.45
CA ARG A 33 -13.37 -18.42 1.15
C ARG A 33 -13.14 -18.76 2.62
N GLY A 34 -13.39 -17.83 3.54
CA GLY A 34 -13.40 -18.16 4.96
C GLY A 34 -13.65 -16.98 5.90
N ARG A 35 -14.19 -17.30 7.09
CA ARG A 35 -14.43 -16.39 8.25
C ARG A 35 -13.20 -15.54 8.67
N ARG A 36 -12.04 -15.81 8.09
CA ARG A 36 -10.70 -15.32 8.44
C ARG A 36 -10.31 -14.04 7.69
N VAL A 37 -10.86 -13.83 6.48
CA VAL A 37 -10.79 -12.54 5.77
C VAL A 37 -11.68 -11.50 6.47
N LEU A 38 -12.80 -11.94 7.06
CA LEU A 38 -13.71 -11.09 7.84
C LEU A 38 -13.08 -10.52 9.12
N ARG A 39 -12.31 -11.30 9.88
CA ARG A 39 -11.74 -10.85 11.17
C ARG A 39 -10.68 -9.76 11.00
N ALA A 40 -9.89 -9.80 9.93
CA ALA A 40 -8.95 -8.72 9.60
C ALA A 40 -9.67 -7.40 9.28
N GLY A 41 -10.88 -7.47 8.71
CA GLY A 41 -11.76 -6.31 8.49
C GLY A 41 -12.39 -5.74 9.77
N ARG A 42 -12.38 -6.47 10.90
CA ARG A 42 -12.98 -6.02 12.17
C ARG A 42 -12.13 -5.01 12.94
N ALA A 43 -10.84 -4.89 12.63
CA ALA A 43 -9.90 -4.12 13.44
C ALA A 43 -9.63 -2.70 12.91
N ALA A 44 -9.73 -2.50 11.60
CA ALA A 44 -9.40 -1.23 10.96
C ALA A 44 -10.67 -0.57 10.41
N SER A 45 -10.97 0.62 10.94
CA SER A 45 -12.04 1.51 10.46
C SER A 45 -11.95 1.88 8.98
N GLY A 46 -10.81 1.63 8.35
CA GLY A 46 -10.66 1.51 6.91
C GLY A 46 -9.49 0.59 6.65
N SER A 47 -9.72 -0.56 6.05
CA SER A 47 -8.65 -1.46 5.65
C SER A 47 -8.20 -1.01 4.26
N SER A 48 -6.95 -0.59 4.10
CA SER A 48 -6.29 -1.01 2.87
C SER A 48 -6.31 -2.53 2.93
N SER A 49 -6.89 -3.15 1.91
CA SER A 49 -7.07 -4.58 1.80
C SER A 49 -5.80 -5.29 2.27
N PRO A 50 -5.89 -6.39 3.04
CA PRO A 50 -4.71 -7.05 3.61
C PRO A 50 -3.70 -7.55 2.58
N ARG A 51 -3.85 -7.32 1.27
CA ARG A 51 -2.94 -7.77 0.21
C ARG A 51 -2.95 -6.81 -0.97
N ALA A 52 -1.79 -6.64 -1.60
CA ALA A 52 -1.67 -6.13 -2.95
C ALA A 52 -2.41 -7.08 -3.93
N ARG A 53 -3.06 -6.51 -4.94
CA ARG A 53 -3.90 -7.23 -5.91
C ARG A 53 -3.33 -7.01 -7.31
N VAL A 54 -3.09 -8.11 -8.01
CA VAL A 54 -2.46 -8.05 -9.33
C VAL A 54 -3.49 -7.61 -10.36
N VAL A 55 -3.17 -6.56 -11.12
CA VAL A 55 -4.00 -6.07 -12.23
C VAL A 55 -4.00 -7.07 -13.40
N GLY A 56 -4.94 -6.95 -14.33
CA GLY A 56 -5.13 -7.86 -15.46
C GLY A 56 -4.08 -7.79 -16.57
N HIS A 57 -2.80 -7.56 -16.24
CA HIS A 57 -1.70 -7.55 -17.19
C HIS A 57 -0.85 -8.84 -17.04
N PRO A 58 -0.48 -9.55 -18.14
CA PRO A 58 0.20 -10.84 -18.06
C PRO A 58 1.53 -10.84 -17.27
N ALA A 59 2.26 -9.71 -17.29
CA ALA A 59 3.53 -9.55 -16.59
C ALA A 59 3.39 -9.00 -15.16
N ALA A 60 2.17 -8.87 -14.63
CA ALA A 60 1.95 -8.22 -13.34
C ALA A 60 2.20 -9.12 -12.12
N ALA A 61 1.88 -10.41 -12.24
CA ALA A 61 1.92 -11.36 -11.13
C ALA A 61 3.34 -11.91 -10.89
N PRO A 62 3.89 -11.84 -9.67
CA PRO A 62 5.15 -12.49 -9.35
C PRO A 62 4.98 -13.96 -8.96
N THR A 63 3.78 -14.39 -8.55
CA THR A 63 3.46 -15.80 -8.28
C THR A 63 2.00 -16.13 -8.60
N THR A 64 1.66 -17.42 -8.71
CA THR A 64 0.28 -17.91 -8.85
C THR A 64 -0.57 -17.82 -7.58
N THR A 65 0.06 -17.54 -6.43
CA THR A 65 -0.59 -17.56 -5.10
C THR A 65 -0.95 -16.16 -4.60
N VAL A 66 -0.57 -15.13 -5.36
CA VAL A 66 -1.01 -13.76 -5.14
C VAL A 66 -2.42 -13.59 -5.72
N PRO A 67 -3.33 -12.96 -4.98
CA PRO A 67 -4.68 -12.68 -5.45
C PRO A 67 -4.73 -11.79 -6.69
N ARG A 68 -5.48 -12.24 -7.70
CA ARG A 68 -5.82 -11.47 -8.91
C ARG A 68 -6.91 -10.44 -8.60
N PHE A 69 -6.90 -9.33 -9.33
CA PHE A 69 -7.99 -8.35 -9.42
C PHE A 69 -8.56 -8.28 -10.84
N HIS A 70 -8.71 -9.44 -11.46
CA HIS A 70 -9.26 -9.60 -12.80
C HIS A 70 -9.74 -11.03 -12.98
N GLY A 71 -10.62 -11.25 -13.97
CA GLY A 71 -11.27 -12.54 -14.18
C GLY A 71 -12.45 -12.75 -13.24
N GLU A 72 -13.48 -13.42 -13.75
CA GLU A 72 -14.78 -13.54 -13.08
C GLU A 72 -14.69 -14.23 -11.71
N ASP A 73 -13.86 -15.26 -11.60
CA ASP A 73 -13.69 -16.06 -10.39
C ASP A 73 -13.08 -15.27 -9.22
N ALA A 74 -12.01 -14.52 -9.50
CA ALA A 74 -11.34 -13.69 -8.53
C ALA A 74 -12.21 -12.49 -8.13
N LEU A 75 -12.85 -11.83 -9.10
CA LEU A 75 -13.75 -10.70 -8.84
C LEU A 75 -14.99 -11.13 -8.03
N ALA A 76 -15.57 -12.31 -8.30
CA ALA A 76 -16.63 -12.87 -7.47
C ALA A 76 -16.13 -13.20 -6.05
N GLY A 77 -14.85 -13.59 -5.91
CA GLY A 77 -14.17 -13.69 -4.63
C GLY A 77 -14.12 -12.36 -3.88
N TRP A 78 -13.75 -11.29 -4.57
CA TRP A 78 -13.68 -9.94 -4.00
C TRP A 78 -15.04 -9.41 -3.58
N ALA A 79 -16.08 -9.60 -4.38
CA ALA A 79 -17.45 -9.20 -4.04
C ALA A 79 -17.88 -9.73 -2.67
N ARG A 80 -17.63 -11.03 -2.42
CA ARG A 80 -17.94 -11.66 -1.13
C ARG A 80 -17.12 -11.08 0.02
N VAL A 81 -15.88 -10.66 -0.22
CA VAL A 81 -15.04 -10.05 0.81
C VAL A 81 -15.55 -8.65 1.16
N VAL A 82 -15.90 -7.84 0.15
CA VAL A 82 -16.47 -6.50 0.35
C VAL A 82 -17.75 -6.58 1.16
N GLU A 83 -18.71 -7.41 0.72
CA GLU A 83 -19.98 -7.63 1.42
C GLU A 83 -19.75 -8.00 2.89
N ALA A 84 -18.82 -8.91 3.14
CA ALA A 84 -18.51 -9.40 4.47
C ALA A 84 -17.83 -8.35 5.37
N VAL A 85 -17.01 -7.45 4.82
CA VAL A 85 -16.43 -6.32 5.56
C VAL A 85 -17.51 -5.28 5.88
N HIS A 86 -18.38 -4.98 4.92
CA HIS A 86 -19.46 -4.01 5.08
C HIS A 86 -20.53 -4.48 6.07
N ALA A 87 -20.85 -5.79 6.10
CA ALA A 87 -21.75 -6.38 7.07
C ALA A 87 -21.31 -6.19 8.53
N GLU A 88 -20.00 -6.01 8.75
CA GLU A 88 -19.40 -5.72 10.06
C GLU A 88 -19.17 -4.21 10.30
N GLY A 89 -19.63 -3.36 9.38
CA GLY A 89 -19.48 -1.90 9.44
C GLY A 89 -18.08 -1.38 9.08
N GLY A 90 -17.21 -2.23 8.52
CA GLY A 90 -15.87 -1.86 8.08
C GLY A 90 -15.87 -1.10 6.75
N ARG A 91 -14.68 -0.64 6.35
CA ARG A 91 -14.39 -0.08 5.01
C ARG A 91 -13.20 -0.81 4.41
N ILE A 92 -13.17 -0.99 3.10
CA ILE A 92 -12.10 -1.69 2.40
C ILE A 92 -11.77 -1.02 1.06
N ILE A 93 -10.48 -0.80 0.82
CA ILE A 93 -9.95 -0.36 -0.49
C ILE A 93 -8.96 -1.42 -1.01
N PRO A 94 -8.94 -1.77 -2.31
CA PRO A 94 -7.92 -2.65 -2.86
C PRO A 94 -6.64 -1.87 -3.16
N GLN A 95 -5.48 -2.44 -2.86
CA GLN A 95 -4.21 -1.95 -3.37
C GLN A 95 -3.91 -2.62 -4.71
N LEU A 96 -3.99 -1.90 -5.82
CA LEU A 96 -3.64 -2.38 -7.15
C LEU A 96 -2.13 -2.39 -7.35
N TRP A 97 -1.64 -3.47 -7.94
CA TRP A 97 -0.23 -3.78 -7.98
C TRP A 97 0.20 -4.46 -9.27
N HIS A 98 1.41 -4.13 -9.69
CA HIS A 98 2.16 -4.78 -10.76
C HIS A 98 3.61 -4.95 -10.29
N ALA A 99 4.10 -6.19 -10.19
CA ALA A 99 5.42 -6.47 -9.63
C ALA A 99 6.58 -5.87 -10.47
N GLY A 100 6.34 -5.71 -11.77
CA GLY A 100 7.33 -5.16 -12.68
C GLY A 100 8.56 -6.07 -12.76
N LEU A 101 9.75 -5.50 -12.65
CA LEU A 101 11.01 -6.25 -12.61
C LEU A 101 11.14 -7.21 -11.41
N GLU A 102 10.31 -7.10 -10.36
CA GLU A 102 10.28 -8.08 -9.26
C GLU A 102 9.53 -9.38 -9.60
N ARG A 103 8.97 -9.47 -10.81
CA ARG A 103 8.49 -10.74 -11.36
C ARG A 103 9.69 -11.63 -11.73
N LYS A 104 10.10 -12.49 -10.81
CA LYS A 104 11.31 -13.34 -10.93
C LYS A 104 11.00 -14.80 -10.60
N GLY A 105 11.77 -15.71 -11.20
CA GLY A 105 11.74 -17.15 -10.92
C GLY A 105 10.57 -17.92 -11.55
N ASP A 106 10.49 -19.21 -11.24
CA ASP A 106 9.60 -20.16 -11.93
C ASP A 106 8.17 -20.22 -11.35
N ALA A 107 7.93 -19.54 -10.21
CA ALA A 107 6.63 -19.55 -9.53
C ALA A 107 5.60 -18.60 -10.17
N VAL A 108 5.99 -17.87 -11.22
CA VAL A 108 5.13 -16.96 -11.98
C VAL A 108 4.04 -17.73 -12.74
N PRO A 109 2.88 -17.11 -13.07
CA PRO A 109 1.81 -17.81 -13.78
C PRO A 109 2.18 -18.34 -15.17
N ASP A 110 3.01 -17.59 -15.91
CA ASP A 110 3.50 -17.99 -17.24
C ASP A 110 4.99 -17.62 -17.39
N PRO A 111 5.93 -18.57 -17.27
CA PRO A 111 7.36 -18.29 -17.40
C PRO A 111 7.79 -17.71 -18.76
N GLN A 112 6.99 -17.83 -19.82
CA GLN A 112 7.29 -17.28 -21.15
C GLN A 112 7.04 -15.77 -21.24
N VAL A 113 6.18 -15.24 -20.38
CA VAL A 113 5.94 -13.79 -20.30
C VAL A 113 7.14 -13.15 -19.59
N PRO A 114 7.87 -12.21 -20.21
CA PRO A 114 9.00 -11.55 -19.56
C PRO A 114 8.54 -10.63 -18.43
N ALA A 115 9.46 -10.27 -17.53
CA ALA A 115 9.22 -9.20 -16.57
C ALA A 115 9.03 -7.87 -17.31
N ALA A 116 8.08 -7.05 -16.86
CA ALA A 116 7.83 -5.73 -17.40
C ALA A 116 8.51 -4.65 -16.55
N GLY A 117 9.21 -3.74 -17.17
CA GLY A 117 9.82 -2.59 -16.51
C GLY A 117 10.08 -1.45 -17.48
N PRO A 118 10.63 -0.33 -17.00
CA PRO A 118 10.87 0.84 -17.85
C PRO A 118 11.72 0.51 -19.08
N GLY A 119 12.75 -0.33 -18.96
CA GLY A 119 13.59 -0.68 -20.12
C GLY A 119 12.98 -1.70 -21.09
N THR A 120 11.89 -2.38 -20.73
CA THR A 120 11.34 -3.51 -21.52
C THR A 120 9.99 -3.21 -22.16
N LEU A 121 9.24 -2.25 -21.63
CA LEU A 121 7.92 -1.88 -22.14
C LEU A 121 8.04 -0.92 -23.32
N SER A 122 7.36 -1.18 -24.43
CA SER A 122 7.11 -0.17 -25.46
C SER A 122 6.05 0.83 -24.99
N GLU A 123 5.84 1.91 -25.75
CA GLU A 123 4.72 2.84 -25.47
C GLU A 123 3.35 2.15 -25.55
N ALA A 124 3.20 1.17 -26.45
CA ALA A 124 1.99 0.35 -26.55
C ALA A 124 1.80 -0.52 -25.30
N ASP A 125 2.86 -1.18 -24.82
CA ASP A 125 2.79 -1.99 -23.60
C ASP A 125 2.49 -1.11 -22.36
N ILE A 126 3.03 0.12 -22.31
CA ILE A 126 2.70 1.10 -21.29
C ILE A 126 1.20 1.40 -21.30
N ALA A 127 0.61 1.64 -22.48
CA ALA A 127 -0.83 1.89 -22.61
C ALA A 127 -1.67 0.68 -22.16
N GLU A 128 -1.23 -0.55 -22.46
CA GLU A 128 -1.88 -1.78 -21.98
C GLU A 128 -1.84 -1.91 -20.45
N VAL A 129 -0.71 -1.59 -19.83
CA VAL A 129 -0.60 -1.56 -18.36
C VAL A 129 -1.56 -0.53 -17.77
N ILE A 130 -1.59 0.70 -18.33
CA ILE A 130 -2.50 1.76 -17.87
C ILE A 130 -3.96 1.30 -17.98
N ALA A 131 -4.35 0.69 -19.10
CA ALA A 131 -5.69 0.15 -19.30
C ALA A 131 -6.03 -0.95 -18.28
N ALA A 132 -5.09 -1.83 -17.95
CA ALA A 132 -5.29 -2.87 -16.95
C ALA A 132 -5.53 -2.30 -15.53
N PHE A 133 -4.84 -1.22 -15.16
CA PHE A 133 -5.07 -0.50 -13.90
C PHE A 133 -6.42 0.21 -13.90
N ALA A 134 -6.77 0.91 -14.98
CA ALA A 134 -8.06 1.61 -15.10
C ALA A 134 -9.25 0.64 -15.04
N GLN A 135 -9.15 -0.52 -15.71
CA GLN A 135 -10.16 -1.58 -15.64
C GLN A 135 -10.30 -2.12 -14.21
N ALA A 136 -9.18 -2.40 -13.53
CA ALA A 136 -9.20 -2.85 -12.14
C ALA A 136 -9.79 -1.79 -11.19
N ALA A 137 -9.56 -0.49 -11.45
CA ALA A 137 -10.18 0.60 -10.70
C ALA A 137 -11.71 0.63 -10.89
N ALA A 138 -12.19 0.54 -12.14
CA ALA A 138 -13.61 0.44 -12.45
C ALA A 138 -14.26 -0.78 -11.78
N ASP A 139 -13.58 -1.94 -11.81
CA ASP A 139 -14.05 -3.13 -11.14
C ASP A 139 -14.10 -2.97 -9.62
N ALA A 140 -13.15 -2.27 -9.00
CA ALA A 140 -13.18 -1.98 -7.57
C ALA A 140 -14.42 -1.17 -7.18
N GLN A 141 -14.71 -0.10 -7.92
CA GLN A 141 -15.91 0.71 -7.69
C GLN A 141 -17.19 -0.10 -7.93
N ARG A 142 -17.26 -0.86 -9.03
CA ARG A 142 -18.42 -1.70 -9.39
C ARG A 142 -18.71 -2.78 -8.34
N LEU A 143 -17.68 -3.35 -7.73
CA LEU A 143 -17.80 -4.36 -6.67
C LEU A 143 -18.14 -3.77 -5.30
N GLY A 144 -18.19 -2.43 -5.18
CA GLY A 144 -18.54 -1.74 -3.94
C GLY A 144 -17.38 -1.55 -2.96
N PHE A 145 -16.11 -1.59 -3.42
CA PHE A 145 -15.01 -1.11 -2.56
C PHE A 145 -15.24 0.37 -2.19
N ASP A 146 -14.59 0.85 -1.14
CA ASP A 146 -14.79 2.21 -0.62
C ASP A 146 -13.78 3.24 -1.17
N GLY A 147 -12.95 2.83 -2.13
CA GLY A 147 -11.82 3.60 -2.68
C GLY A 147 -10.80 2.68 -3.34
N LEU A 148 -9.67 3.25 -3.74
CA LEU A 148 -8.56 2.59 -4.44
C LEU A 148 -7.22 2.97 -3.80
N GLU A 149 -6.24 2.07 -3.80
CA GLU A 149 -4.84 2.42 -3.58
C GLU A 149 -3.97 1.93 -4.74
N LEU A 150 -3.09 2.78 -5.26
CA LEU A 150 -2.09 2.43 -6.26
C LEU A 150 -0.75 2.14 -5.58
N HIS A 151 -0.15 0.99 -5.87
CA HIS A 151 1.15 0.64 -5.29
C HIS A 151 2.31 1.33 -6.04
N GLY A 152 2.67 2.53 -5.60
CA GLY A 152 3.77 3.35 -6.13
C GLY A 152 5.12 3.25 -5.42
N GLY A 153 5.31 2.32 -4.48
CA GLY A 153 6.58 2.15 -3.75
C GLY A 153 7.26 0.78 -3.92
N HIS A 154 8.29 0.56 -3.09
CA HIS A 154 8.99 -0.69 -2.79
C HIS A 154 9.76 -1.36 -3.94
N GLY A 155 10.03 -0.65 -5.02
CA GLY A 155 10.73 -1.17 -6.19
C GLY A 155 9.82 -1.91 -7.16
N TYR A 156 8.50 -1.68 -7.13
CA TYR A 156 7.55 -2.24 -8.10
C TYR A 156 7.30 -1.30 -9.27
N LEU A 157 6.45 -1.69 -10.25
CA LEU A 157 6.44 -1.06 -11.57
C LEU A 157 6.36 0.48 -11.56
N ILE A 158 5.41 1.06 -10.83
CA ILE A 158 5.26 2.53 -10.73
C ILE A 158 6.53 3.16 -10.13
N ASP A 159 7.07 2.59 -9.06
CA ASP A 159 8.30 3.04 -8.40
C ASP A 159 9.54 2.86 -9.31
N GLN A 160 9.57 1.82 -10.13
CA GLN A 160 10.66 1.56 -11.09
C GLN A 160 10.74 2.66 -12.15
N PHE A 161 9.60 3.18 -12.63
CA PHE A 161 9.59 4.33 -13.54
C PHE A 161 10.09 5.60 -12.86
N LEU A 162 9.80 5.77 -11.57
CA LEU A 162 10.25 6.93 -10.79
C LEU A 162 11.76 6.89 -10.46
N ARG A 163 12.45 5.75 -10.55
CA ARG A 163 13.86 5.62 -10.13
C ARG A 163 14.83 5.83 -11.30
N PRO A 164 15.75 6.81 -11.23
CA PRO A 164 16.69 7.05 -12.34
C PRO A 164 17.71 5.90 -12.51
N GLU A 165 17.99 5.14 -11.46
CA GLU A 165 18.87 3.97 -11.50
C GLU A 165 18.22 2.74 -12.16
N ILE A 166 16.89 2.71 -12.30
CA ILE A 166 16.13 1.63 -12.96
C ILE A 166 15.59 2.09 -14.33
N ASN A 167 15.04 3.29 -14.39
CA ASN A 167 14.48 3.88 -15.59
C ASN A 167 15.56 4.64 -16.39
N THR A 168 16.22 3.91 -17.28
CA THR A 168 17.24 4.44 -18.19
C THR A 168 16.70 4.77 -19.58
N ARG A 169 15.37 4.90 -19.74
CA ARG A 169 14.76 5.28 -21.02
C ARG A 169 15.20 6.69 -21.43
N THR A 170 15.27 6.90 -22.74
CA THR A 170 15.62 8.19 -23.36
C THR A 170 14.46 8.82 -24.13
N ASP A 171 13.28 8.21 -24.10
CA ASP A 171 12.04 8.73 -24.68
C ASP A 171 11.26 9.57 -23.65
N GLY A 172 10.00 9.88 -23.95
CA GLY A 172 9.15 10.70 -23.08
C GLY A 172 8.81 10.09 -21.72
N TYR A 173 9.19 8.83 -21.45
CA TYR A 173 8.90 8.11 -20.21
C TYR A 173 10.13 7.90 -19.31
N GLY A 174 11.27 8.53 -19.62
CA GLY A 174 12.48 8.48 -18.80
C GLY A 174 13.32 9.75 -18.88
N GLY A 175 14.58 9.66 -18.49
CA GLY A 175 15.48 10.81 -18.39
C GLY A 175 15.21 11.65 -17.14
N ASP A 176 14.70 12.87 -17.33
CA ASP A 176 14.48 13.80 -16.23
C ASP A 176 13.28 13.40 -15.35
N LEU A 177 13.01 14.20 -14.32
CA LEU A 177 11.90 13.93 -13.40
C LEU A 177 10.53 14.01 -14.10
N GLY A 178 10.38 14.87 -15.11
CA GLY A 178 9.14 14.99 -15.89
C GLY A 178 8.86 13.72 -16.70
N GLY A 179 9.87 13.20 -17.40
CA GLY A 179 9.73 11.93 -18.12
C GLY A 179 9.46 10.74 -17.21
N ARG A 180 10.16 10.65 -16.07
CA ARG A 180 9.98 9.56 -15.09
C ARG A 180 8.61 9.58 -14.38
N THR A 181 8.01 10.76 -14.21
CA THR A 181 6.68 10.91 -13.60
C THR A 181 5.53 10.76 -14.59
N ARG A 182 5.80 10.80 -15.92
CA ARG A 182 4.76 10.68 -16.96
C ARG A 182 3.94 9.40 -16.83
N PHE A 183 4.58 8.22 -16.82
CA PHE A 183 3.86 6.95 -16.73
C PHE A 183 2.99 6.86 -15.46
N PRO A 184 3.53 7.12 -14.26
CA PRO A 184 2.72 7.15 -13.05
C PRO A 184 1.56 8.17 -13.10
N ALA A 185 1.77 9.36 -13.67
CA ALA A 185 0.72 10.39 -13.79
C ALA A 185 -0.38 9.96 -14.77
N GLU A 186 -0.03 9.41 -15.94
CA GLU A 186 -1.00 8.89 -16.91
C GLU A 186 -1.81 7.72 -16.32
N LEU A 187 -1.17 6.85 -15.53
CA LEU A 187 -1.83 5.75 -14.82
C LEU A 187 -2.81 6.25 -13.75
N VAL A 188 -2.42 7.24 -12.95
CA VAL A 188 -3.31 7.89 -11.97
C VAL A 188 -4.50 8.51 -12.67
N ALA A 189 -4.26 9.29 -13.73
CA ALA A 189 -5.30 9.98 -14.48
C ALA A 189 -6.32 9.00 -15.09
N ALA A 190 -5.85 7.88 -15.64
CA ALA A 190 -6.72 6.85 -16.18
C ALA A 190 -7.55 6.16 -15.10
N CYS A 191 -6.96 5.82 -13.94
CA CYS A 191 -7.70 5.29 -12.80
C CYS A 191 -8.74 6.30 -12.30
N ARG A 192 -8.38 7.58 -12.17
CA ARG A 192 -9.30 8.65 -11.77
C ARG A 192 -10.47 8.79 -12.74
N ALA A 193 -10.20 8.80 -14.04
CA ALA A 193 -11.23 8.88 -15.07
C ALA A 193 -12.21 7.69 -14.99
N ALA A 194 -11.71 6.50 -14.62
CA ALA A 194 -12.54 5.31 -14.49
C ALA A 194 -13.50 5.34 -13.28
N VAL A 195 -13.14 6.03 -12.19
CA VAL A 195 -13.90 5.98 -10.92
C VAL A 195 -14.56 7.31 -10.50
N GLY A 196 -14.17 8.44 -11.08
CA GLY A 196 -14.64 9.77 -10.70
C GLY A 196 -14.14 10.23 -9.32
N TYR A 197 -14.39 11.49 -8.93
CA TYR A 197 -13.82 12.10 -7.71
C TYR A 197 -14.53 11.72 -6.40
N ASP A 198 -15.72 11.12 -6.47
CA ASP A 198 -16.41 10.62 -5.27
C ASP A 198 -15.80 9.31 -4.74
N PHE A 199 -14.86 8.72 -5.48
CA PHE A 199 -14.16 7.49 -5.13
C PHE A 199 -12.72 7.80 -4.68
N PRO A 200 -12.37 7.67 -3.39
CA PRO A 200 -11.05 8.03 -2.88
C PRO A 200 -9.93 7.26 -3.59
N LEU A 201 -8.90 7.97 -4.07
CA LEU A 201 -7.72 7.39 -4.71
C LEU A 201 -6.46 7.69 -3.87
N PHE A 202 -5.89 6.62 -3.34
CA PHE A 202 -4.67 6.63 -2.55
C PHE A 202 -3.50 6.28 -3.46
N LEU A 203 -2.34 6.90 -3.23
CA LEU A 203 -1.07 6.49 -3.81
C LEU A 203 -0.11 6.12 -2.68
N ARG A 204 0.43 4.91 -2.73
CA ARG A 204 1.50 4.51 -1.82
C ARG A 204 2.86 4.86 -2.39
N VAL A 205 3.71 5.51 -1.61
CA VAL A 205 5.10 5.87 -1.98
C VAL A 205 6.10 5.37 -0.93
N SER A 206 7.34 5.11 -1.33
CA SER A 206 8.42 4.81 -0.40
C SER A 206 9.76 5.32 -0.92
N GLN A 207 10.61 5.78 -0.01
CA GLN A 207 11.98 6.16 -0.36
C GLN A 207 12.84 4.92 -0.62
N TRP A 208 12.59 3.84 0.13
CA TRP A 208 13.31 2.57 0.10
C TRP A 208 12.69 1.53 -0.85
N THR A 209 13.44 0.49 -1.21
CA THR A 209 12.98 -0.66 -2.01
C THR A 209 13.19 -1.99 -1.29
N VAL A 210 12.51 -3.05 -1.75
CA VAL A 210 12.83 -4.40 -1.30
C VAL A 210 14.25 -4.74 -1.76
N GLY A 211 15.18 -4.89 -0.80
CA GLY A 211 16.58 -5.21 -1.06
C GLY A 211 17.54 -4.04 -0.85
N ASP A 212 17.07 -2.79 -0.92
CA ASP A 212 17.85 -1.60 -0.58
C ASP A 212 17.06 -0.64 0.31
N PHE A 213 17.41 -0.66 1.60
CA PHE A 213 16.79 0.22 2.61
C PHE A 213 17.40 1.62 2.66
N GLY A 214 18.53 1.85 1.97
CA GLY A 214 19.19 3.15 1.85
C GLY A 214 18.77 3.93 0.60
N ALA A 215 18.11 3.28 -0.36
CA ALA A 215 17.57 3.92 -1.55
C ALA A 215 16.68 5.12 -1.20
N ARG A 216 16.66 6.10 -2.11
CA ARG A 216 15.82 7.31 -2.03
C ARG A 216 15.27 7.65 -3.40
N LEU A 217 13.97 7.98 -3.46
CA LEU A 217 13.34 8.58 -4.65
C LEU A 217 13.68 10.07 -4.75
N ALA A 218 13.78 10.75 -3.61
CA ALA A 218 14.10 12.17 -3.50
C ALA A 218 15.13 12.39 -2.39
N ALA A 219 16.18 13.15 -2.69
CA ALA A 219 17.23 13.50 -1.74
C ALA A 219 16.86 14.72 -0.88
N THR A 220 15.96 15.57 -1.37
CA THR A 220 15.52 16.80 -0.72
C THR A 220 13.99 16.92 -0.66
N PRO A 221 13.43 17.75 0.24
CA PRO A 221 12.00 18.07 0.24
C PRO A 221 11.51 18.63 -1.11
N ASP A 222 12.30 19.49 -1.76
CA ASP A 222 11.93 20.11 -3.04
C ASP A 222 11.85 19.06 -4.16
N GLU A 223 12.79 18.12 -4.20
CA GLU A 223 12.72 16.99 -5.13
C GLU A 223 11.51 16.09 -4.86
N LEU A 224 11.15 15.89 -3.59
CA LEU A 224 9.97 15.11 -3.21
C LEU A 224 8.69 15.81 -3.68
N GLU A 225 8.59 17.12 -3.51
CA GLU A 225 7.46 17.93 -3.97
C GLU A 225 7.33 17.89 -5.50
N LEU A 226 8.43 18.13 -6.22
CA LEU A 226 8.46 18.08 -7.68
C LEU A 226 8.08 16.70 -8.23
N MET A 227 8.44 15.62 -7.53
CA MET A 227 8.09 14.25 -7.92
C MET A 227 6.60 13.96 -7.71
N LEU A 228 6.03 14.43 -6.59
CA LEU A 228 4.63 14.19 -6.24
C LEU A 228 3.66 15.07 -7.03
N GLY A 229 4.07 16.28 -7.41
CA GLY A 229 3.23 17.27 -8.10
C GLY A 229 2.41 16.69 -9.27
N PRO A 230 3.04 16.07 -10.28
CA PRO A 230 2.33 15.50 -11.42
C PRO A 230 1.32 14.40 -11.03
N LEU A 231 1.60 13.63 -9.97
CA LEU A 231 0.72 12.55 -9.51
C LEU A 231 -0.50 13.12 -8.78
N ILE A 232 -0.30 14.19 -8.03
CA ILE A 232 -1.37 14.92 -7.34
C ILE A 232 -2.28 15.62 -8.35
N GLU A 233 -1.69 16.32 -9.32
CA GLU A 233 -2.42 16.96 -10.42
C GLU A 233 -3.25 15.96 -11.23
N ALA A 234 -2.73 14.73 -11.42
CA ALA A 234 -3.46 13.64 -12.08
C ALA A 234 -4.67 13.12 -11.28
N GLY A 235 -4.78 13.44 -9.98
CA GLY A 235 -5.97 13.21 -9.18
C GLY A 235 -5.81 12.27 -7.99
N VAL A 236 -4.64 12.21 -7.36
CA VAL A 236 -4.46 11.53 -6.05
C VAL A 236 -5.10 12.35 -4.92
N ASP A 237 -5.84 11.70 -4.03
CA ASP A 237 -6.48 12.34 -2.87
C ASP A 237 -5.68 12.17 -1.57
N VAL A 238 -4.94 11.06 -1.44
CA VAL A 238 -4.27 10.65 -0.20
C VAL A 238 -2.95 9.96 -0.50
N ILE A 239 -1.90 10.27 0.27
CA ILE A 239 -0.59 9.63 0.09
C ILE A 239 -0.28 8.67 1.26
N ASP A 240 -0.16 7.38 0.97
CA ASP A 240 0.34 6.37 1.91
C ASP A 240 1.87 6.33 1.92
N CYS A 241 2.47 6.85 2.98
CA CYS A 241 3.90 7.07 3.10
C CYS A 241 4.57 5.89 3.81
N SER A 242 5.12 4.98 3.00
CA SER A 242 5.75 3.76 3.49
C SER A 242 7.18 3.95 3.96
N THR A 243 7.38 3.74 5.26
CA THR A 243 8.70 3.78 5.91
C THR A 243 8.95 2.50 6.70
N ARG A 244 10.22 2.23 7.05
CA ARG A 244 10.53 1.15 8.00
C ARG A 244 10.09 1.48 9.43
N ARG A 245 10.22 2.75 9.80
CA ARG A 245 9.90 3.30 11.12
C ARG A 245 9.27 4.67 10.90
N PHE A 246 8.00 4.82 11.25
CA PHE A 246 7.22 6.05 10.97
C PHE A 246 7.79 7.29 11.66
N TRP A 247 8.72 7.12 12.58
CA TRP A 247 9.21 8.15 13.45
C TRP A 247 10.61 8.64 13.13
N LEU A 248 11.30 8.02 12.19
CA LEU A 248 12.61 8.51 11.78
C LEU A 248 12.44 9.77 10.94
N PRO A 249 13.31 10.79 11.16
CA PRO A 249 13.45 11.91 10.25
C PRO A 249 13.63 11.44 8.80
N GLU A 250 12.86 12.03 7.89
CA GLU A 250 13.06 11.77 6.46
C GLU A 250 14.26 12.54 5.92
N PHE A 251 14.40 13.81 6.29
CA PHE A 251 15.47 14.70 5.83
C PHE A 251 16.28 15.27 7.00
N PRO A 252 17.59 15.53 6.83
CA PRO A 252 18.42 16.17 7.85
C PRO A 252 17.85 17.52 8.31
N GLY A 253 17.97 17.84 9.59
CA GLY A 253 17.53 19.13 10.15
C GLY A 253 16.03 19.24 10.44
N SER A 254 15.29 18.13 10.40
CA SER A 254 13.88 18.07 10.77
C SER A 254 13.58 16.79 11.57
N ASP A 255 12.54 16.82 12.39
CA ASP A 255 12.01 15.63 13.06
C ASP A 255 10.85 14.97 12.28
N LEU A 256 10.44 15.56 11.15
CA LEU A 256 9.32 15.06 10.36
C LEU A 256 9.70 13.76 9.63
N SER A 257 8.78 12.80 9.72
CA SER A 257 8.80 11.60 8.89
C SER A 257 8.39 11.89 7.45
N LEU A 258 8.44 10.88 6.57
CA LEU A 258 7.95 11.00 5.19
C LEU A 258 6.50 11.50 5.15
N ALA A 259 5.62 10.93 5.98
CA ALA A 259 4.22 11.34 6.04
C ALA A 259 4.04 12.81 6.48
N GLY A 260 4.88 13.26 7.43
CA GLY A 260 4.92 14.65 7.87
C GLY A 260 5.39 15.61 6.79
N TRP A 261 6.44 15.24 6.07
CA TRP A 261 6.94 16.05 4.95
C TRP A 261 5.94 16.10 3.79
N VAL A 262 5.39 14.97 3.37
CA VAL A 262 4.39 14.94 2.29
C VAL A 262 3.17 15.78 2.65
N LYS A 263 2.66 15.67 3.88
CA LYS A 263 1.54 16.51 4.34
C LYS A 263 1.89 17.98 4.32
N LYS A 264 3.08 18.35 4.80
CA LYS A 264 3.57 19.74 4.84
C LYS A 264 3.73 20.34 3.43
N LEU A 265 4.26 19.57 2.48
CA LEU A 265 4.54 20.05 1.12
C LEU A 265 3.25 20.13 0.30
N THR A 266 2.38 19.13 0.40
CA THR A 266 1.25 18.97 -0.53
C THR A 266 -0.09 19.45 0.01
N GLY A 267 -0.23 19.54 1.34
CA GLY A 267 -1.51 19.78 2.01
C GLY A 267 -2.50 18.61 1.91
N LEU A 268 -2.17 17.53 1.20
CA LEU A 268 -3.02 16.35 1.11
C LEU A 268 -2.99 15.54 2.42
N PRO A 269 -4.08 14.84 2.74
CA PRO A 269 -4.08 13.85 3.81
C PRO A 269 -3.00 12.78 3.59
N THR A 270 -2.35 12.35 4.68
CA THR A 270 -1.32 11.31 4.62
C THR A 270 -1.59 10.13 5.55
N VAL A 271 -1.12 8.96 5.14
CA VAL A 271 -1.04 7.76 5.97
C VAL A 271 0.41 7.52 6.36
N ALA A 272 0.68 7.38 7.65
CA ALA A 272 1.99 6.94 8.13
C ALA A 272 2.01 5.43 8.37
N VAL A 273 3.04 4.75 7.88
CA VAL A 273 3.28 3.34 8.17
C VAL A 273 4.77 3.07 8.41
N GLY A 274 5.05 2.17 9.37
CA GLY A 274 6.41 1.71 9.68
C GLY A 274 6.59 1.39 11.15
N SER A 275 6.65 0.10 11.51
CA SER A 275 6.89 -0.39 12.89
C SER A 275 5.94 0.17 13.96
N VAL A 276 4.69 0.50 13.59
CA VAL A 276 3.67 1.01 14.52
C VAL A 276 3.41 -0.02 15.62
N GLY A 277 3.57 0.41 16.88
CA GLY A 277 3.37 -0.44 18.06
C GLY A 277 4.44 -1.53 18.27
N LEU A 278 5.58 -1.46 17.57
CA LEU A 278 6.69 -2.40 17.69
C LEU A 278 7.94 -1.70 18.19
N ASP A 279 8.70 -2.37 19.06
CA ASP A 279 10.08 -1.96 19.36
C ASP A 279 10.96 -2.16 18.11
N GLY A 280 11.64 -1.10 17.67
CA GLY A 280 12.23 -0.98 16.35
C GLY A 280 13.37 -1.96 16.01
N SER A 281 13.85 -2.76 16.96
CA SER A 281 14.90 -3.79 16.80
C SER A 281 14.41 -5.09 16.14
N GLU A 282 13.11 -5.37 16.18
CA GLU A 282 12.64 -6.76 16.16
C GLU A 282 12.38 -7.36 14.76
N PHE A 283 12.42 -6.62 13.65
CA PHE A 283 12.08 -7.24 12.34
C PHE A 283 13.15 -8.22 11.85
N LEU A 284 14.40 -7.78 11.78
CA LEU A 284 15.52 -8.64 11.34
C LEU A 284 15.79 -9.73 12.37
N SER A 285 15.74 -9.41 13.66
CA SER A 285 15.88 -10.39 14.74
C SER A 285 14.75 -11.43 14.74
N ALA A 286 13.50 -11.06 14.43
CA ALA A 286 12.40 -12.03 14.35
C ALA A 286 12.49 -12.96 13.13
N LEU A 287 13.01 -12.48 12.01
CA LEU A 287 13.22 -13.29 10.80
C LEU A 287 14.46 -14.19 10.90
N ILE A 288 15.54 -13.70 11.53
CA ILE A 288 16.82 -14.41 11.64
C ILE A 288 16.81 -15.38 12.84
N GLU A 289 16.24 -14.97 13.98
CA GLU A 289 16.33 -15.73 15.24
C GLU A 289 15.02 -16.40 15.64
N GLY A 290 13.93 -16.22 14.88
CA GLY A 290 12.61 -16.79 15.20
C GLY A 290 11.97 -16.25 16.48
N LYS A 291 12.54 -15.18 17.07
CA LYS A 291 12.01 -14.52 18.28
C LYS A 291 10.84 -13.59 17.89
N GLY A 292 9.79 -13.56 18.70
CA GLY A 292 8.64 -12.68 18.46
C GLY A 292 8.97 -11.21 18.76
N ALA A 293 8.28 -10.27 18.11
CA ALA A 293 8.47 -8.85 18.37
C ALA A 293 7.70 -8.39 19.61
N VAL A 294 8.35 -7.59 20.46
CA VAL A 294 7.75 -6.98 21.65
C VAL A 294 6.87 -5.79 21.26
N ASN A 295 5.73 -5.63 21.94
CA ASN A 295 4.88 -4.46 21.79
C ASN A 295 5.62 -3.21 22.29
N GLY A 296 5.80 -2.24 21.41
CA GLY A 296 6.39 -0.94 21.74
C GLY A 296 5.36 0.04 22.32
N SER A 297 5.83 1.10 22.98
CA SER A 297 4.97 2.20 23.42
C SER A 297 4.31 2.90 22.22
N LEU A 298 3.05 3.33 22.41
CA LEU A 298 2.30 4.13 21.46
C LEU A 298 2.43 5.64 21.72
N ASP A 299 3.12 6.07 22.77
CA ASP A 299 3.20 7.49 23.16
C ASP A 299 3.76 8.35 22.02
N ARG A 300 4.79 7.85 21.34
CA ARG A 300 5.37 8.55 20.18
C ARG A 300 4.39 8.67 19.01
N LEU A 301 3.61 7.62 18.75
CA LEU A 301 2.56 7.64 17.73
C LEU A 301 1.51 8.69 18.07
N VAL A 302 1.02 8.68 19.31
CA VAL A 302 0.02 9.63 19.79
C VAL A 302 0.54 11.06 19.68
N ALA A 303 1.77 11.33 20.13
CA ALA A 303 2.39 12.64 20.05
C ALA A 303 2.54 13.16 18.60
N CYS A 304 2.93 12.31 17.63
CA CYS A 304 2.94 12.68 16.21
C CYS A 304 1.53 13.00 15.69
N MET A 305 0.52 12.20 16.05
CA MET A 305 -0.87 12.41 15.63
C MET A 305 -1.54 13.65 16.24
N GLU A 306 -1.12 14.04 17.45
CA GLU A 306 -1.57 15.26 18.14
C GLU A 306 -0.94 16.52 17.54
N ARG A 307 0.31 16.42 17.07
CA ARG A 307 1.00 17.45 16.26
C ARG A 307 0.53 17.50 14.80
N ASP A 308 -0.47 16.70 14.47
CA ASP A 308 -1.08 16.58 13.13
C ASP A 308 -0.12 16.24 11.99
N GLU A 309 0.97 15.52 12.31
CA GLU A 309 1.99 15.14 11.33
C GLU A 309 1.47 14.19 10.24
N PHE A 310 0.37 13.46 10.48
CA PHE A 310 -0.27 12.60 9.48
C PHE A 310 -1.72 12.27 9.89
N ASP A 311 -2.57 11.99 8.91
CA ASP A 311 -4.03 11.84 9.10
C ASP A 311 -4.44 10.45 9.53
N LEU A 312 -3.78 9.43 8.99
CA LEU A 312 -4.04 8.03 9.31
C LEU A 312 -2.74 7.32 9.71
N VAL A 313 -2.87 6.24 10.45
CA VAL A 313 -1.78 5.32 10.75
C VAL A 313 -2.11 3.92 10.27
N ALA A 314 -1.25 3.35 9.43
CA ALA A 314 -1.41 1.97 8.98
C ALA A 314 -0.68 1.00 9.92
N VAL A 315 -1.42 0.04 10.46
CA VAL A 315 -0.88 -1.04 11.30
C VAL A 315 -0.86 -2.32 10.48
N GLY A 316 0.31 -2.96 10.42
CA GLY A 316 0.49 -4.22 9.71
C GLY A 316 0.49 -5.41 10.67
N ARG A 317 1.69 -5.91 10.95
CA ARG A 317 1.99 -7.15 11.68
C ARG A 317 1.19 -7.37 12.97
N LEU A 318 0.97 -6.33 13.77
CA LEU A 318 0.22 -6.46 15.03
C LEU A 318 -1.25 -6.86 14.78
N LEU A 319 -1.87 -6.41 13.68
CA LEU A 319 -3.22 -6.83 13.31
C LEU A 319 -3.28 -8.28 12.82
N LEU A 320 -2.15 -8.85 12.36
CA LEU A 320 -2.09 -10.28 12.01
C LEU A 320 -2.08 -11.15 13.26
N SER A 321 -1.33 -10.74 14.28
CA SER A 321 -1.19 -11.49 15.54
C SER A 321 -2.36 -11.26 16.50
N ASP A 322 -2.95 -10.07 16.47
CA ASP A 322 -4.06 -9.68 17.32
C ASP A 322 -5.12 -8.88 16.54
N PRO A 323 -6.14 -9.54 15.96
CA PRO A 323 -7.23 -8.87 15.28
C PRO A 323 -8.04 -7.93 16.19
N GLU A 324 -7.91 -8.03 17.51
CA GLU A 324 -8.58 -7.14 18.46
C GLU A 324 -7.67 -5.98 18.92
N TRP A 325 -6.48 -5.84 18.35
CA TRP A 325 -5.48 -4.85 18.77
C TRP A 325 -6.05 -3.44 18.90
N VAL A 326 -6.83 -2.98 17.91
CA VAL A 326 -7.44 -1.63 17.93
C VAL A 326 -8.43 -1.47 19.08
N ALA A 327 -9.28 -2.47 19.31
CA ALA A 327 -10.23 -2.46 20.42
C ALA A 327 -9.50 -2.48 21.77
N LYS A 328 -8.49 -3.35 21.92
CA LYS A 328 -7.70 -3.44 23.16
C LYS A 328 -6.93 -2.16 23.47
N VAL A 329 -6.28 -1.54 22.47
CA VAL A 329 -5.57 -0.27 22.67
C VAL A 329 -6.56 0.84 23.04
N ARG A 330 -7.72 0.91 22.39
CA ARG A 330 -8.77 1.89 22.72
C ARG A 330 -9.28 1.72 24.15
N ASP A 331 -9.47 0.48 24.58
CA ASP A 331 -10.06 0.15 25.89
C ASP A 331 -9.02 0.11 27.03
N GLY A 332 -7.75 0.49 26.77
CA GLY A 332 -6.70 0.46 27.80
C GLY A 332 -6.24 -0.95 28.19
N ARG A 333 -6.47 -1.94 27.33
CA ARG A 333 -6.12 -3.35 27.52
C ARG A 333 -4.79 -3.72 26.87
N GLN A 334 -3.79 -2.85 26.94
CA GLN A 334 -2.49 -3.09 26.30
C GLN A 334 -1.76 -4.32 26.86
N GLY A 335 -2.02 -4.69 28.12
CA GLY A 335 -1.51 -5.92 28.74
C GLY A 335 -2.05 -7.22 28.12
N GLU A 336 -3.13 -7.15 27.33
CA GLU A 336 -3.74 -8.31 26.63
C GLU A 336 -3.28 -8.44 25.18
N LEU A 337 -2.38 -7.55 24.72
CA LEU A 337 -1.91 -7.53 23.34
C LEU A 337 -1.01 -8.73 23.06
N ARG A 338 -1.35 -9.49 22.03
CA ARG A 338 -0.52 -10.61 21.60
C ARG A 338 0.70 -10.09 20.84
N PRO A 339 1.93 -10.48 21.24
CA PRO A 339 3.13 -10.08 20.51
C PRO A 339 3.13 -10.69 19.11
N PHE A 340 3.82 -10.02 18.19
CA PHE A 340 3.98 -10.59 16.86
C PHE A 340 4.91 -11.80 16.90
N SER A 341 4.57 -12.86 16.17
CA SER A 341 5.45 -14.01 15.95
C SER A 341 5.54 -14.33 14.47
N ALA A 342 6.67 -14.86 14.01
CA ALA A 342 6.84 -15.29 12.62
C ALA A 342 5.76 -16.29 12.17
N LYS A 343 5.26 -17.13 13.09
CA LYS A 343 4.13 -18.05 12.85
C LYS A 343 2.84 -17.33 12.46
N SER A 344 2.63 -16.08 12.90
CA SER A 344 1.46 -15.27 12.55
C SER A 344 1.42 -14.91 11.05
N LEU A 345 2.54 -14.99 10.34
CA LEU A 345 2.57 -14.82 8.89
C LEU A 345 1.97 -16.03 8.16
N LEU A 346 2.05 -17.20 8.77
CA LEU A 346 1.62 -18.48 8.19
C LEU A 346 0.15 -18.82 8.52
N ASP A 347 -0.47 -18.17 9.49
CA ASP A 347 -1.84 -18.45 9.93
C ASP A 347 -2.83 -17.35 9.55
N LEU A 348 -4.02 -17.74 9.09
CA LEU A 348 -5.16 -16.86 8.79
C LEU A 348 -6.15 -17.01 9.96
N HIS A 349 -5.96 -16.37 11.12
CA HIS A 349 -6.82 -16.61 12.29
C HIS A 349 -8.33 -16.33 12.10
#